data_AF-A0A379DX56-F1
#
_entry.id   AF-A0A379DX56-F1
#
_cell.length_a   1.000
_cell.length_b   1.000
_cell.length_c   1.000
_cell.angle_alpha   90.00
_cell.angle_beta   90.00
_cell.angle_gamma   90.00
#
_symmetry.space_group_name_H-M   'P 1'
#
loop_
_entity.id
_entity.type
_entity.pdbx_description
1 polymer ?
#
loop_
_entity_poly.entity_id
_entity_poly.type
_entity_poly.pdbx_seq_one_letter_code
_entity_poly.pdbx_strand_id
1 'polypeptide(L)'
;MDVTNIENKFNKALRLLDLEREERALDILNEIIIKAQKEKDALFFIRASCVLGELFFQKGKTEKAQQYLLNVINTPYEKNDVVDYEKAVAASILHQIG
;
A
#
# COMPACT_ATOMS: atom_id res chain seq x y z
N MET A 1 21.54 -12.73 6.17
CA MET A 1 20.41 -12.05 5.49
C MET A 1 19.23 -12.19 6.42
N ASP A 2 18.85 -11.11 7.10
CA ASP A 2 17.66 -11.12 7.94
C ASP A 2 16.44 -11.40 7.04
N VAL A 3 15.91 -12.61 7.13
CA VAL A 3 14.61 -12.96 6.55
C VAL A 3 13.56 -12.35 7.46
N THR A 4 13.51 -11.01 7.50
CA THR A 4 12.40 -10.34 8.15
C THR A 4 11.17 -10.60 7.31
N ASN A 5 10.21 -11.34 7.89
CA ASN A 5 8.90 -11.59 7.32
C ASN A 5 8.33 -10.25 6.76
N ILE A 6 7.88 -10.26 5.51
CA ILE A 6 7.31 -9.08 4.83
C ILE A 6 6.16 -8.47 5.64
N GLU A 7 5.42 -9.32 6.36
CA GLU A 7 4.40 -8.94 7.33
C GLU A 7 4.95 -8.10 8.48
N ASN A 8 6.09 -8.48 9.06
CA ASN A 8 6.72 -7.73 10.14
C ASN A 8 7.20 -6.36 9.66
N LYS A 9 7.72 -6.28 8.43
CA LYS A 9 8.09 -5.00 7.81
C LYS A 9 6.86 -4.12 7.58
N PHE A 10 5.78 -4.71 7.07
CA PHE A 10 4.53 -4.01 6.83
C PHE A 10 3.94 -3.45 8.13
N ASN A 11 3.83 -4.29 9.16
CA ASN A 11 3.35 -3.86 10.48
C ASN A 11 4.24 -2.77 11.10
N LYS A 12 5.56 -2.82 10.88
CA LYS A 12 6.49 -1.76 11.28
C LYS A 12 6.23 -0.45 10.53
N ALA A 13 5.93 -0.51 9.24
CA ALA A 13 5.59 0.68 8.45
C ALA A 13 4.31 1.34 8.97
N LEU A 14 3.26 0.54 9.24
CA LEU A 14 2.01 1.05 9.82
C LEU A 14 2.26 1.76 11.16
N ARG A 15 3.00 1.11 12.07
CA ARG A 15 3.37 1.73 13.36
C ARG A 15 4.18 3.02 13.20
N LEU A 16 4.99 3.14 12.16
CA LEU A 16 5.72 4.37 11.89
C LEU A 16 4.79 5.48 11.40
N LEU A 17 3.75 5.15 10.62
CA LEU A 17 2.70 6.10 10.24
C LEU A 17 1.91 6.57 11.46
N ASP A 18 1.54 5.65 12.36
CA ASP A 18 0.86 5.99 13.63
C ASP A 18 1.69 6.94 14.51
N LEU A 19 3.02 6.90 14.39
CA LEU A 19 3.97 7.75 15.09
C LEU A 19 4.38 8.99 14.29
N GLU A 20 3.69 9.30 13.19
CA GLU A 20 3.97 10.43 12.27
C GLU A 20 5.38 10.40 11.65
N ARG A 21 6.04 9.23 11.65
CA ARG A 21 7.36 8.99 11.06
C ARG A 21 7.25 8.56 9.60
N GLU A 22 6.61 9.41 8.81
CA GLU A 22 6.19 9.10 7.46
C GLU A 22 7.34 8.76 6.51
N GLU A 23 8.47 9.47 6.58
CA GLU A 23 9.62 9.24 5.69
C GLU A 23 10.15 7.80 5.80
N ARG A 24 10.31 7.31 7.03
CA ARG A 24 10.75 5.93 7.27
C ARG A 24 9.69 4.89 6.89
N ALA A 25 8.41 5.22 7.07
CA ALA A 25 7.31 4.36 6.64
C ALA A 25 7.28 4.24 5.12
N LEU A 26 7.45 5.35 4.40
CA LEU A 26 7.53 5.39 2.94
C LEU A 26 8.66 4.50 2.41
N ASP A 27 9.85 4.59 2.98
CA ASP A 27 10.99 3.76 2.56
C ASP A 27 10.67 2.26 2.70
N ILE A 28 10.08 1.86 3.83
CA ILE A 28 9.73 0.47 4.08
C ILE A 28 8.61 0.01 3.15
N LEU A 29 7.58 0.82 2.93
CA LEU A 29 6.47 0.48 2.02
C LEU A 29 6.94 0.33 0.58
N ASN A 30 7.84 1.21 0.11
CA ASN A 30 8.45 1.09 -1.21
C ASN A 30 9.28 -0.19 -1.33
N GLU A 31 10.07 -0.54 -0.30
CA GLU A 31 10.83 -1.79 -0.28
C GLU A 31 9.90 -3.01 -0.36
N ILE A 32 8.78 -2.99 0.38
CA ILE A 32 7.76 -4.04 0.35
C ILE A 32 7.16 -4.18 -1.04
N ILE A 33 6.79 -3.08 -1.69
CA ILE A 33 6.22 -3.11 -3.04
C ILE A 33 7.19 -3.73 -4.05
N ILE A 34 8.45 -3.29 -4.06
CA ILE A 34 9.48 -3.82 -4.97
C ILE A 34 9.66 -5.32 -4.75
N LYS A 35 9.75 -5.73 -3.47
CA LYS A 35 9.91 -7.15 -3.11
C LYS A 35 8.69 -7.97 -3.49
N ALA A 36 7.49 -7.48 -3.19
CA ALA A 36 6.23 -8.14 -3.49
C ALA A 36 6.03 -8.31 -5.00
N GLN A 37 6.39 -7.32 -5.82
CA GLN A 37 6.41 -7.45 -7.28
C GLN A 37 7.37 -8.53 -7.76
N LYS A 38 8.60 -8.56 -7.22
CA LYS A 38 9.62 -9.55 -7.59
C LYS A 38 9.20 -10.98 -7.21
N GLU A 39 8.58 -11.13 -6.04
CA GLU A 39 8.14 -12.43 -5.49
C GLU A 39 6.73 -12.82 -5.96
N LYS A 40 6.06 -11.97 -6.75
CA LYS A 40 4.65 -12.13 -7.17
C LYS A 40 3.68 -12.26 -5.99
N ASP A 41 4.00 -11.61 -4.88
CA ASP A 41 3.17 -11.52 -3.69
C ASP A 41 2.11 -10.42 -3.88
N ALA A 42 0.98 -10.82 -4.48
CA ALA A 42 -0.10 -9.90 -4.75
C ALA A 42 -0.73 -9.33 -3.47
N LEU A 43 -0.70 -10.06 -2.35
CA LEU A 43 -1.29 -9.62 -1.08
C LEU A 43 -0.57 -8.38 -0.55
N PHE A 44 0.74 -8.47 -0.37
CA PHE A 44 1.52 -7.35 0.17
C PHE A 44 1.71 -6.23 -0.86
N PHE A 45 1.70 -6.55 -2.16
CA PHE A 45 1.66 -5.53 -3.20
C PHE A 45 0.41 -4.66 -3.09
N ILE A 46 -0.77 -5.26 -2.95
CA ILE A 46 -2.05 -4.56 -2.81
C ILE A 46 -2.05 -3.73 -1.52
N ARG A 47 -1.76 -4.35 -0.37
CA ARG A 47 -1.81 -3.67 0.93
C ARG A 47 -0.85 -2.49 1.02
N ALA A 48 0.41 -2.67 0.59
CA ALA A 48 1.39 -1.58 0.63
C ALA A 48 1.07 -0.47 -0.38
N SER A 49 0.57 -0.81 -1.57
CA SER A 49 0.13 0.18 -2.55
C SER A 49 -1.07 0.99 -2.05
N CYS A 50 -2.01 0.34 -1.34
CA CYS A 50 -3.17 1.04 -0.79
C CYS A 50 -2.75 2.08 0.24
N VAL A 51 -1.94 1.68 1.24
CA VAL A 51 -1.43 2.58 2.28
C VAL A 51 -0.64 3.76 1.69
N LEU A 52 0.20 3.51 0.67
CA LEU A 52 0.91 4.60 -0.02
C LEU A 52 -0.04 5.54 -0.76
N GLY A 53 -1.06 4.98 -1.42
CA GLY A 53 -2.09 5.74 -2.11
C GLY A 53 -2.85 6.67 -1.17
N GLU A 54 -3.31 6.14 -0.03
CA GLU A 54 -3.96 6.91 1.03
C GLU A 54 -3.06 8.03 1.56
N LEU A 55 -1.80 7.72 1.88
CA LEU A 55 -0.84 8.70 2.39
C LEU A 55 -0.57 9.82 1.38
N PHE A 56 -0.41 9.49 0.09
CA PHE A 56 -0.21 10.51 -0.94
C PHE A 56 -1.46 11.36 -1.15
N PHE A 57 -2.64 10.78 -1.03
CA PHE A 57 -3.90 11.51 -1.10
C PHE A 57 -4.04 12.51 0.05
N GLN A 58 -3.78 12.08 1.30
CA GLN A 58 -3.77 12.94 2.48
C GLN A 58 -2.78 14.11 2.36
N LYS A 59 -1.67 13.90 1.64
CA LYS A 59 -0.66 14.94 1.36
C LYS A 59 -0.97 15.83 0.15
N GLY A 60 -2.14 15.68 -0.47
CA GLY A 60 -2.51 16.42 -1.68
C GLY A 60 -1.72 16.04 -2.94
N LYS A 61 -0.97 14.92 -2.92
CA LYS A 61 -0.23 14.40 -4.08
C LYS A 61 -1.11 13.46 -4.88
N THR A 62 -2.20 13.99 -5.42
CA THR A 62 -3.28 13.25 -6.08
C THR A 62 -2.81 12.39 -7.25
N GLU A 63 -1.90 12.86 -8.09
CA GLU A 63 -1.37 12.07 -9.22
C GLU A 63 -0.66 10.79 -8.73
N LYS A 64 0.19 10.91 -7.70
CA LYS A 64 0.88 9.75 -7.10
C LYS A 64 -0.11 8.83 -6.41
N ALA A 65 -1.06 9.39 -5.66
CA ALA A 65 -2.11 8.61 -5.02
C ALA A 65 -2.87 7.77 -6.06
N GLN A 66 -3.32 8.40 -7.14
CA GLN A 66 -4.05 7.74 -8.22
C GLN A 66 -3.26 6.57 -8.82
N GLN A 67 -1.96 6.74 -9.07
CA GLN A 67 -1.11 5.68 -9.61
C GLN A 67 -1.09 4.44 -8.70
N TYR A 68 -0.89 4.63 -7.39
CA TYR A 68 -0.86 3.51 -6.43
C TYR A 68 -2.24 2.86 -6.26
N LEU A 69 -3.31 3.66 -6.16
CA LEU A 69 -4.66 3.16 -5.97
C LEU A 69 -5.18 2.41 -7.20
N LEU A 70 -4.82 2.85 -8.42
CA LEU A 70 -5.14 2.09 -9.63
C LEU A 70 -4.45 0.72 -9.64
N ASN A 71 -3.22 0.62 -9.14
CA ASN A 71 -2.55 -0.67 -9.00
C ASN A 71 -3.30 -1.60 -8.05
N VAL A 72 -3.82 -1.08 -6.93
CA VAL A 72 -4.65 -1.84 -5.98
C VAL A 72 -5.87 -2.43 -6.68
N ILE A 73 -6.64 -1.61 -7.42
CA ILE A 73 -7.86 -2.04 -8.10
C ILE A 73 -7.57 -3.07 -9.20
N ASN A 74 -6.55 -2.81 -10.02
CA ASN A 74 -6.23 -3.62 -11.20
C ASN A 74 -5.51 -4.92 -10.86
N THR A 75 -4.98 -5.07 -9.64
CA THR A 75 -4.28 -6.31 -9.26
C THR A 75 -5.30 -7.42 -8.98
N PRO A 76 -5.25 -8.54 -9.72
CA PRO A 76 -6.11 -9.67 -9.44
C PRO A 76 -5.68 -10.33 -8.13
N TYR A 77 -6.67 -10.68 -7.32
CA TYR A 77 -6.48 -11.45 -6.10
C TYR A 77 -7.74 -12.29 -5.88
N GLU A 78 -7.57 -13.46 -5.27
CA GLU A 78 -8.70 -14.30 -4.88
C GLU A 78 -9.54 -13.62 -3.78
N LYS A 79 -10.76 -14.10 -3.56
CA LYS A 79 -11.67 -13.46 -2.60
C LYS A 79 -11.05 -13.47 -1.20
N ASN A 80 -10.84 -12.29 -0.63
CA ASN A 80 -10.18 -12.11 0.65
C ASN A 80 -10.66 -10.80 1.28
N ASP A 81 -11.20 -10.88 2.50
CA ASP A 81 -11.83 -9.74 3.17
C ASP A 81 -10.89 -8.54 3.32
N VAL A 82 -9.59 -8.78 3.55
CA VAL A 82 -8.59 -7.71 3.64
C VAL A 82 -8.41 -7.03 2.30
N VAL A 83 -8.21 -7.80 1.23
CA VAL A 83 -8.02 -7.23 -0.12
C VAL A 83 -9.26 -6.54 -0.63
N ASP A 84 -10.45 -7.09 -0.34
CA ASP A 84 -11.72 -6.48 -0.70
C ASP A 84 -11.89 -5.12 -0.01
N TYR A 85 -11.49 -5.01 1.26
CA TYR A 85 -11.44 -3.74 1.99
C TYR A 85 -10.46 -2.75 1.35
N GLU A 86 -9.21 -3.15 1.07
CA GLU A 86 -8.20 -2.27 0.45
C GLU A 86 -8.69 -1.75 -0.91
N LYS A 87 -9.34 -2.61 -1.72
CA LYS A 87 -9.92 -2.21 -3.00
C LYS A 87 -11.11 -1.25 -2.83
N ALA A 88 -11.96 -1.45 -1.82
CA ALA A 88 -13.05 -0.54 -1.53
C ALA A 88 -12.54 0.85 -1.12
N VAL A 89 -11.51 0.90 -0.26
CA VAL A 89 -10.83 2.16 0.13
C VAL A 89 -10.23 2.85 -1.09
N ALA A 90 -9.48 2.10 -1.91
CA ALA A 90 -8.87 2.65 -3.12
C ALA A 90 -9.89 3.20 -4.11
N ALA A 91 -11.01 2.50 -4.32
CA ALA A 91 -12.09 2.96 -5.18
C ALA A 91 -12.74 4.24 -4.62
N SER A 92 -12.97 4.31 -3.31
CA SER A 92 -13.54 5.50 -2.66
C SER A 92 -12.64 6.72 -2.84
N ILE A 93 -11.33 6.57 -2.67
CA ILE A 93 -10.39 7.69 -2.82
C ILE A 93 -10.26 8.09 -4.28
N LEU A 94 -10.16 7.12 -5.21
CA LEU A 94 -10.15 7.42 -6.65
C LEU A 94 -11.37 8.21 -7.09
N HIS A 95 -12.55 7.92 -6.52
CA HIS A 95 -13.77 8.68 -6.75
C HIS A 95 -13.73 10.11 -6.19
N GLN A 96 -12.96 10.37 -5.13
CA GLN A 96 -12.77 11.72 -4.59
C GLN A 96 -11.73 12.55 -5.36
N ILE A 97 -10.79 11.89 -6.04
CA ILE A 97 -9.78 12.55 -6.89
C ILE A 97 -10.40 13.04 -8.20
N GLY A 98 -11.43 12.34 -8.71
CA GLY A 98 -12.06 12.57 -10.02
C GLY A 98 -13.36 13.36 -9.96
#